data_AF-A0A401HXW6-F1
#
_entry.id   AF-A0A401HXW6-F1
#
_cell.length_a   1.000
_cell.length_b   1.000
_cell.length_c   1.000
_cell.angle_alpha   90.00
_cell.angle_beta   90.00
_cell.angle_gamma   90.00
#
_symmetry.space_group_name_H-M   'P 1'
#
loop_
_entity.id
_entity.type
_entity.pdbx_description
1 polymer ?
#
loop_
_entity_poly.entity_id
_entity_poly.type
_entity_poly.pdbx_seq_one_letter_code
_entity_poly.pdbx_strand_id
1 'polypeptide(L)' 'MQLVRTKSWTVGDILTAVAGAGLGLRAFEELPGSADPRFPEFYTLVADRLDVDLPPLYPE' A
#
# COMPACT_ATOMS: atom_id res chain seq x y z
N MET A 1 19.39 -1.18 -15.45
CA MET A 1 18.28 -0.22 -15.67
C MET A 1 16.98 -0.95 -15.32
N GLN A 2 16.35 -0.61 -14.19
CA GLN A 2 15.13 -1.29 -13.73
C GLN A 2 13.91 -0.60 -14.36
N LEU A 3 13.06 -1.36 -15.05
CA LEU A 3 11.82 -0.85 -15.62
C LEU A 3 10.82 -0.56 -14.48
N VAL A 4 10.45 0.70 -14.29
CA VAL A 4 9.35 1.07 -13.39
C VAL A 4 8.05 0.71 -14.09
N ARG A 5 7.32 -0.28 -13.56
CA ARG A 5 5.97 -0.58 -14.03
C ARG A 5 5.00 0.39 -13.37
N THR A 6 4.52 1.35 -14.14
CA THR A 6 3.42 2.22 -13.72
C THR A 6 2.11 1.46 -13.87
N LYS A 7 1.35 1.34 -12.77
CA LYS A 7 -0.06 0.90 -12.78
C LYS A 7 -0.92 2.06 -12.30
N SER A 8 -2.12 2.19 -12.85
CA SER A 8 -3.14 3.13 -12.39
C SER A 8 -3.80 2.60 -11.12
N TRP A 9 -3.04 2.54 -10.02
CA TRP A 9 -3.53 2.10 -8.73
C TRP A 9 -3.89 3.31 -7.88
N THR A 10 -5.04 3.23 -7.22
CA THR A 10 -5.40 4.15 -6.14
C THR A 10 -4.62 3.78 -4.87
N VAL A 11 -4.59 4.69 -3.89
CA VAL A 11 -4.06 4.37 -2.56
C VAL A 11 -4.79 3.16 -1.96
N GLY A 12 -6.11 3.07 -2.13
CA GLY A 12 -6.91 1.92 -1.67
C GLY A 12 -6.47 0.59 -2.29
N ASP A 13 -6.15 0.57 -3.58
CA ASP A 13 -5.64 -0.63 -4.26
C ASP A 13 -4.29 -1.07 -3.68
N ILE A 14 -3.40 -0.11 -3.40
CA ILE A 14 -2.08 -0.37 -2.82
C ILE A 14 -2.24 -0.99 -1.42
N LEU A 15 -3.04 -0.38 -0.55
CA LEU A 15 -3.27 -0.86 0.82
C LEU A 15 -3.93 -2.25 0.83
N THR A 16 -4.90 -2.46 -0.05
CA THR A 16 -5.57 -3.76 -0.20
C THR A 16 -4.59 -4.85 -0.66
N ALA A 17 -3.72 -4.55 -1.63
CA ALA A 17 -2.72 -5.50 -2.09
C ALA A 17 -1.68 -5.85 -1.01
N VAL A 18 -1.26 -4.87 -0.21
CA VAL A 18 -0.34 -5.08 0.93
C VAL A 18 -0.99 -6.01 1.95
N ALA A 19 -2.23 -5.74 2.35
CA ALA A 19 -2.96 -6.59 3.27
C ALA A 19 -3.17 -8.01 2.71
N GLY A 20 -3.54 -8.13 1.43
CA GLY A 20 -3.69 -9.43 0.75
C GLY A 20 -2.39 -10.23 0.64
N ALA A 21 -1.23 -9.58 0.76
CA ALA A 21 0.07 -10.23 0.84
C ALA A 21 0.46 -10.69 2.27
N GLY A 22 -0.45 -10.54 3.25
CA GLY A 22 -0.20 -10.86 4.65
C GLY A 22 0.72 -9.86 5.36
N LEU A 23 0.79 -8.63 4.84
CA LEU A 23 1.58 -7.57 5.44
C LEU A 23 0.69 -6.62 6.25
N GLY A 24 1.07 -6.40 7.50
CA GLY A 24 0.43 -5.45 8.40
C GLY A 24 1.04 -4.07 8.24
N LEU A 25 0.18 -3.07 7.98
CA LEU A 25 0.59 -1.67 7.93
C LEU A 25 1.10 -1.20 9.30
N ARG A 26 2.34 -0.72 9.35
CA ARG A 26 2.93 -0.06 10.53
C ARG A 26 2.83 1.45 10.42
N ALA A 27 3.14 1.98 9.23
CA ALA A 27 3.09 3.40 8.95
C ALA A 27 2.67 3.64 7.50
N PHE A 28 1.90 4.70 7.29
CA PHE A 28 1.53 5.21 5.98
C PHE A 28 1.52 6.73 6.05
N GLU A 29 2.40 7.38 5.30
CA GLU A 29 2.63 8.81 5.35
C GLU A 29 2.58 9.39 3.94
N GLU A 30 1.80 10.45 3.76
CA GLU A 30 1.87 11.28 2.57
C GLU A 30 3.09 12.18 2.69
N LEU A 31 3.96 12.15 1.68
CA LEU A 31 5.08 13.07 1.57
C LEU A 31 4.54 14.36 0.94
N PRO A 32 4.57 15.51 1.66
CA PRO A 32 4.12 16.77 1.09
C PRO A 32 4.96 17.09 -0.15
N GLY A 33 4.36 16.98 -1.34
CA GLY A 33 5.10 16.88 -2.59
C GLY A 33 4.46 17.67 -3.72
N SER A 34 4.97 18.89 -3.93
CA SER A 34 4.71 19.80 -5.05
C SER A 34 3.25 20.24 -5.21
N ALA A 35 3.01 21.55 -5.04
CA ALA A 35 1.71 22.23 -5.25
C ALA A 35 1.15 22.16 -6.70
N ASP A 36 1.68 21.25 -7.54
CA ASP A 36 1.27 21.03 -8.92
C ASP A 36 0.27 19.86 -9.00
N PRO A 37 -1.02 20.13 -9.22
CA PRO A 37 -2.09 19.12 -9.23
C PRO A 37 -2.00 18.10 -10.38
N ARG A 38 -1.00 18.23 -11.27
CA ARG A 38 -0.76 17.29 -12.37
C ARG A 38 0.03 16.05 -11.94
N PHE A 39 0.68 16.10 -10.79
CA PHE A 39 1.42 14.98 -10.23
C PHE A 39 0.61 14.32 -9.11
N PRO A 40 0.55 12.97 -9.06
CA PRO A 40 -0.01 12.29 -7.91
C PRO A 40 0.83 12.57 -6.67
N GLU A 41 0.16 12.62 -5.51
CA GLU A 41 0.84 12.70 -4.22
C GLU A 41 1.78 11.50 -4.03
N PHE A 42 2.88 11.76 -3.34
CA PHE A 42 3.86 10.74 -3.01
C PHE A 42 3.56 10.16 -1.63
N TYR A 43 3.72 8.84 -1.50
CA TYR A 43 3.43 8.14 -0.24
C TYR A 43 4.61 7.27 0.18
N THR A 44 4.87 7.23 1.48
CA THR A 44 5.75 6.26 2.13
C THR A 44 4.90 5.27 2.90
N LEU A 45 5.21 3.98 2.74
CA LEU A 45 4.51 2.89 3.42
C LEU A 45 5.53 1.95 4.06
N VAL A 46 5.34 1.64 5.34
CA VAL A 46 6.10 0.63 6.08
C VAL A 46 5.11 -0.43 6.52
N ALA A 47 5.37 -1.67 6.11
CA ALA A 47 4.57 -2.82 6.50
C ALA A 47 5.46 -3.99 6.88
N ASP A 48 5.01 -4.77 7.85
CA ASP A 48 5.69 -5.95 8.33
C ASP A 48 4.97 -7.20 7.88
N ARG A 49 5.72 -8.28 7.69
CA ARG A 49 5.11 -9.61 7.62
C ARG A 49 4.51 -9.92 8.98
N LEU A 50 3.20 -10.16 8.98
CA LEU A 50 2.51 -10.65 10.15
C LEU A 50 2.61 -12.17 10.15
N ASP A 51 3.35 -12.73 11.11
CA ASP A 51 3.33 -14.17 11.40
C ASP A 51 2.11 -14.51 12.28
N VAL A 52 0.92 -14.10 11.83
CA VAL A 52 -0.35 -14.44 12.47
C VAL A 52 -1.26 -15.08 11.43
N ASP A 53 -1.77 -16.25 11.80
CA ASP A 53 -2.87 -16.87 11.08
C ASP A 53 -4.13 -16.05 11.37
N LEU A 54 -4.59 -15.30 10.36
CA LEU A 54 -5.87 -14.60 10.48
C LEU A 54 -6.99 -15.62 10.31
N PRO A 55 -7.86 -15.82 11.32
CA PRO A 55 -9.01 -16.70 11.15
C PRO A 55 -9.91 -16.13 10.03
N PRO A 56 -10.59 -17.00 9.25
CA PRO A 56 -11.46 -16.54 8.18
C PRO A 56 -12.53 -15.59 8.71
N LEU A 57 -12.73 -14.48 7.98
CA LEU A 57 -13.68 -13.41 8.32
C LEU A 57 -15.14 -13.88 8.35
N TYR A 58 -15.44 -14.95 7.62
CA TYR A 58 -16.75 -15.59 7.59
C TYR A 58 -16.57 -17.10 7.82
N PRO A 59 -17.40 -17.73 8.67
CA PRO A 59 -17.43 -19.19 8.79
C PRO A 59 -17.94 -19.82 7.48
N GLU A 60 -17.45 -21.01 7.16
CA GLU A 60 -17.95 -21.84 6.06
C GLU A 60 -19.33 -22.46 6.37
#